data_AF-A0A7Y3U4Y5-F1
#
_entry.id   AF-A0A7Y3U4Y5-F1
#
_cell.length_a   1.000
_cell.length_b   1.000
_cell.length_c   1.000
_cell.angle_alpha   90.00
_cell.angle_beta   90.00
_cell.angle_gamma   90.00
#
_symmetry.space_group_name_H-M   'P 1'
#
loop_
_entity.id
_entity.type
_entity.pdbx_description
1 polymer ?
#
loop_
_entity_poly.entity_id
_entity_poly.type
_entity_poly.pdbx_seq_one_letter_code
_entity_poly.pdbx_strand_id
1 'polypeptide(L)' 'MGDLLGKLISLYEIALLIRIVLSWVPHNPYNQAIQFLYKITDPVLNPVRKFIPPLRGIDFSPVIVFIGLGIVKRIVGGIF' A
#
# COMPACT_ATOMS: atom_id res chain seq x y z
N MET A 1 19.60 13.73 8.97
CA MET A 1 19.47 13.61 7.49
C MET A 1 19.00 12.24 7.00
N GLY A 2 18.92 11.19 7.83
CA GLY A 2 18.33 9.87 7.48
C GLY A 2 16.79 9.77 7.52
N ASP A 3 16.07 10.88 7.67
CA ASP A 3 14.64 10.87 8.10
C ASP A 3 13.63 11.12 6.96
N LEU A 4 14.07 11.50 5.75
CA LEU A 4 13.14 11.74 4.64
C LEU A 4 12.56 10.42 4.08
N LEU A 5 13.41 9.40 3.91
CA LEU A 5 12.98 8.10 3.40
C LEU A 5 11.97 7.44 4.35
N GLY A 6 12.23 7.48 5.66
CA GLY A 6 11.29 6.98 6.67
C GLY A 6 9.93 7.69 6.62
N LYS A 7 9.92 9.01 6.42
CA LYS A 7 8.69 9.80 6.23
C LYS A 7 7.95 9.43 4.95
N LEU A 8 8.64 9.26 3.83
CA LEU A 8 8.03 8.85 2.57
C LEU A 8 7.43 7.44 2.66
N ILE A 9 8.12 6.50 3.30
CA ILE A 9 7.58 5.17 3.56
C ILE A 9 6.33 5.26 4.45
N SER A 10 6.37 6.08 5.51
CA SER A 10 5.20 6.31 6.38
C SER A 10 4.01 6.88 5.61
N LEU A 11 4.25 7.81 4.69
CA LEU A 11 3.19 8.38 3.85
C LEU A 11 2.59 7.33 2.91
N TYR A 12 3.42 6.46 2.35
CA TYR A 12 2.95 5.36 1.50
C TYR A 12 2.21 4.29 2.31
N GLU A 13 2.61 4.01 3.54
CA GLU A 13 1.88 3.14 4.49
C GLU A 13 0.45 3.66 4.72
N ILE A 14 0.26 4.98 4.82
CA ILE A 14 -1.09 5.58 4.92
C ILE A 14 -1.90 5.32 3.64
N ALA A 15 -1.30 5.48 2.46
CA ALA A 15 -1.97 5.16 1.19
C ALA A 15 -2.40 3.68 1.15
N LEU A 16 -1.56 2.76 1.62
CA LEU A 16 -1.90 1.35 1.73
C LEU A 16 -2.99 1.08 2.77
N LEU A 17 -3.02 1.78 3.89
CA LEU A 17 -4.13 1.68 4.86
C LEU A 17 -5.46 2.11 4.23
N ILE A 18 -5.47 3.15 3.40
CA ILE A 18 -6.68 3.53 2.66
C ILE A 18 -7.05 2.41 1.68
N ARG A 19 -6.09 1.83 0.97
CA ARG A 19 -6.32 0.69 0.06
C ARG A 19 -6.86 -0.55 0.75
N ILE A 20 -6.39 -0.81 1.96
CA ILE A 20 -6.91 -1.81 2.88
C ILE A 20 -8.39 -1.50 3.07
N VAL A 21 -8.76 -0.36 3.68
CA VAL A 21 -10.18 -0.03 3.93
C VAL A 21 -11.05 -0.11 2.66
N LEU A 22 -10.58 0.42 1.54
CA LEU A 22 -11.31 0.39 0.26
C LEU A 22 -11.50 -1.01 -0.33
N SER A 23 -10.75 -2.03 0.11
CA SER A 23 -10.95 -3.40 -0.36
C SER A 23 -12.14 -4.09 0.30
N TRP A 24 -12.56 -3.63 1.48
CA TRP A 24 -13.79 -4.10 2.16
C TRP A 24 -14.98 -3.14 1.98
N VAL A 25 -14.71 -1.85 1.79
CA VAL A 25 -15.75 -0.82 1.72
C VAL A 25 -16.07 -0.49 0.26
N PRO A 26 -17.32 -0.68 -0.19
CA PRO A 26 -17.75 -0.22 -1.51
C PRO A 26 -17.52 1.28 -1.69
N HIS A 27 -16.97 1.66 -2.84
CA HIS A 27 -16.60 3.05 -3.12
C HIS A 27 -16.80 3.38 -4.60
N ASN A 28 -16.89 4.66 -4.94
CA ASN A 28 -17.02 5.10 -6.32
C ASN A 28 -15.63 5.08 -7.02
N PRO A 29 -15.40 4.18 -8.01
CA PRO A 29 -14.11 4.08 -8.69
C PRO A 29 -13.78 5.32 -9.54
N TYR A 30 -14.77 6.15 -9.88
CA TYR A 30 -14.57 7.36 -10.66
C TYR A 30 -14.08 8.56 -9.84
N ASN A 31 -14.04 8.46 -8.51
CA ASN A 31 -13.50 9.53 -7.66
C ASN A 31 -12.01 9.76 -7.99
N GLN A 32 -11.63 11.00 -8.27
CA GLN A 32 -10.27 11.36 -8.67
C GLN A 32 -9.22 11.02 -7.61
N ALA A 33 -9.52 11.19 -6.33
CA ALA A 33 -8.62 10.83 -5.24
C ALA A 33 -8.39 9.32 -5.16
N ILE A 34 -9.44 8.54 -5.41
CA ILE A 34 -9.37 7.08 -5.47
C ILE A 34 -8.56 6.63 -6.68
N GLN A 35 -8.80 7.21 -7.86
CA GLN A 35 -8.00 6.90 -9.05
C GLN A 35 -6.52 7.26 -8.86
N PHE A 36 -6.24 8.39 -8.22
CA PHE A 36 -4.86 8.78 -7.88
C PHE A 36 -4.23 7.75 -6.95
N LEU A 37 -4.95 7.32 -5.91
CA LEU A 37 -4.51 6.26 -5.01
C LEU A 37 -4.19 4.97 -5.78
N TYR A 38 -5.07 4.53 -6.70
CA TYR A 38 -4.82 3.40 -7.59
C TYR A 38 -3.53 3.57 -8.39
N LYS A 39 -3.32 4.72 -9.02
CA LYS A 39 -2.11 5.00 -9.82
C LYS A 39 -0.82 4.89 -9.02
N ILE A 40 -0.79 5.34 -7.76
CA ILE A 40 0.43 5.31 -6.94
C ILE A 40 0.68 3.95 -6.28
N THR A 41 -0.38 3.20 -5.94
CA THR A 41 -0.21 1.92 -5.23
C THR A 41 -0.17 0.71 -6.17
N ASP A 42 -0.89 0.72 -7.29
CA ASP A 42 -1.01 -0.45 -8.17
C ASP A 42 0.31 -0.94 -8.79
N PRO A 43 1.30 -0.09 -9.12
CA PRO A 43 2.60 -0.58 -9.59
C PRO A 43 3.28 -1.56 -8.61
N VAL A 44 3.07 -1.37 -7.30
CA VAL A 44 3.63 -2.24 -6.25
C VAL A 44 2.67 -3.39 -5.91
N LEU A 45 1.35 -3.13 -5.92
CA LEU A 45 0.35 -4.15 -5.60
C LEU A 45 0.16 -5.19 -6.71
N ASN A 46 0.25 -4.79 -7.99
CA ASN A 46 0.02 -5.67 -9.13
C ASN A 46 0.96 -6.88 -9.17
N PRO A 47 2.28 -6.76 -8.94
CA PRO A 47 3.15 -7.91 -8.78
C PRO A 47 2.71 -8.84 -7.65
N VAL A 48 2.30 -8.30 -6.50
CA VAL A 48 1.84 -9.09 -5.35
C VAL A 48 0.53 -9.82 -5.65
N ARG A 49 -0.40 -9.16 -6.37
CA ARG A 49 -1.66 -9.77 -6.83
C ARG A 49 -1.46 -10.96 -7.76
N LYS A 50 -0.32 -11.06 -8.45
CA LYS A 50 0.01 -12.26 -9.26
C LYS A 50 0.26 -13.48 -8.38
N PHE A 51 0.76 -13.30 -7.16
CA PHE A 51 1.02 -14.37 -6.21
C PHE A 51 -0.19 -14.64 -5.30
N ILE A 52 -0.89 -13.58 -4.89
CA ILE A 52 -2.04 -13.66 -4.00
C ILE A 52 -3.20 -12.90 -4.69
N PRO A 53 -3.97 -13.58 -5.56
CA PRO A 53 -5.08 -12.94 -6.26
C PRO A 53 -6.18 -12.51 -5.27
N PRO A 54 -7.01 -11.51 -5.62
CA PRO A 54 -8.13 -11.08 -4.78
C PRO A 54 -9.07 -12.25 -4.50
N LEU A 55 -9.47 -12.42 -3.24
CA LEU A 55 -10.41 -13.45 -2.83
C LEU A 55 -11.79 -12.82 -2.63
N ARG A 56 -12.78 -13.29 -3.38
CA ARG A 56 -14.17 -12.82 -3.30
C ARG A 56 -14.30 -11.29 -3.47
N GLY A 57 -13.48 -10.70 -4.34
CA GLY A 57 -13.48 -9.26 -4.59
C GLY A 57 -12.70 -8.42 -3.57
N ILE A 58 -12.21 -9.03 -2.49
CA ILE A 58 -11.36 -8.36 -1.51
C ILE A 58 -9.89 -8.55 -1.91
N ASP A 59 -9.19 -7.43 -2.04
CA ASP A 59 -7.77 -7.40 -2.34
C ASP A 59 -6.94 -7.40 -1.05
N PHE A 60 -6.21 -8.49 -0.81
CA PHE A 60 -5.31 -8.66 0.32
C PHE A 60 -3.87 -8.20 0.03
N SER A 61 -3.53 -7.91 -1.23
CA SER A 61 -2.20 -7.43 -1.60
C SER A 61 -1.76 -6.16 -0.84
N PRO A 62 -2.64 -5.18 -0.50
CA PRO A 62 -2.25 -4.01 0.26
C PRO A 62 -1.77 -4.35 1.68
N VAL A 63 -2.36 -5.36 2.31
CA VAL A 63 -1.95 -5.82 3.65
C VAL A 63 -0.55 -6.43 3.59
N ILE A 64 -0.29 -7.26 2.59
CA ILE A 64 1.01 -7.91 2.41
C ILE A 64 2.11 -6.86 2.16
N VAL A 65 1.84 -5.89 1.28
CA VAL A 65 2.79 -4.81 1.00
C VAL A 65 2.99 -3.91 2.21
N PHE A 66 1.93 -3.62 2.98
CA PHE A 66 2.02 -2.83 4.21
C PHE A 66 2.94 -3.49 5.24
N ILE A 67 2.76 -4.80 5.49
CA ILE A 67 3.62 -5.55 6.41
C ILE A 67 5.07 -5.59 5.90
N GLY A 68 5.27 -5.85 4.61
CA GLY A 68 6.59 -5.89 3.98
C GLY A 68 7.32 -4.55 4.09
N LEU A 69 6.63 -3.43 3.83
CA LEU A 69 7.19 -2.09 3.97
C LEU A 69 7.53 -1.76 5.42
N GLY A 70 6.73 -2.18 6.40
CA GLY A 70 7.05 -2.00 7.81
C GLY A 70 8.36 -2.69 8.21
N ILE A 71 8.64 -3.87 7.65
CA ILE A 71 9.92 -4.57 7.84
C ILE A 71 11.06 -3.79 7.19
N VAL A 72 10.91 -3.38 5.92
CA VAL A 72 11.91 -2.58 5.19
C VAL A 72 12.22 -1.28 5.94
N LYS A 73 11.19 -0.60 6.44
CA LYS A 73 11.31 0.64 7.22
C LYS A 73 12.11 0.44 8.51
N ARG A 74 11.87 -0.66 9.25
CA ARG A 74 12.63 -1.00 10.46
C ARG A 74 14.09 -1.30 10.16
N ILE A 75 14.35 -2.02 9.06
CA ILE A 75 15.71 -2.32 8.61
C ILE A 75 16.42 -1.01 8.24
N VAL A 76 15.79 -0.17 7.42
CA VAL A 76 16.36 1.13 7.04
C VAL A 76 16.58 2.01 8.27
N GLY A 77 15.59 2.15 9.15
CA GLY A 77 15.69 2.99 10.35
C GLY A 77 16.59 2.43 11.45
N GLY A 78 16.97 1.15 11.40
CA GLY A 78 17.94 0.54 12.31
C GLY A 78 19.38 0.51 11.76
N ILE A 79 19.56 0.77 10.45
CA ILE A 79 20.87 0.81 9.78
C ILE A 79 21.49 2.24 9.81
N PHE A 80 20.67 3.28 9.97
CA PHE A 80 21.10 4.69 10.06
C PHE A 80 20.91 5.25 11.46
#